data_AF-A0A3D1SNG7-F1
#
_entry.id   AF-A0A3D1SNG7-F1
#
_cell.length_a   1.000
_cell.length_b   1.000
_cell.length_c   1.000
_cell.angle_alpha   90.00
_cell.angle_beta   90.00
_cell.angle_gamma   90.00
#
_symmetry.space_group_name_H-M   'P 1'
#
loop_
_entity.id
_entity.type
_entity.pdbx_description
1 polymer ?
#
loop_
_entity_poly.entity_id
_entity_poly.type
_entity_poly.pdbx_seq_one_letter_code
_entity_poly.pdbx_strand_id
1 'polypeptide(L)'
;MGQLLGQFGYLFNLIFTYPIFNLLMVLERLIGDFGLAIIVLTLIVKLILLPLTLKQLKSMKATQALQPQIAEIKKKHPKDQKAQMEATQALYKEYGMNPLAGSCLPLLIQMPVLFGLFYALSAVLRNAHTVSDINKLLYPFIPKFTFFPNINLNWFTFISSTWHFSLGAPDP
;
A
#
# COMPACT_ATOMS: atom_id res chain seq x y z
N MET A 1 10.65 -21.89 10.44
CA MET A 1 9.74 -20.89 9.82
C MET A 1 10.27 -19.45 9.85
N GLY A 2 11.15 -19.06 10.79
CA GLY A 2 11.63 -17.66 10.89
C GLY A 2 12.64 -17.20 9.83
N GLN A 3 13.51 -18.09 9.32
CA GLN A 3 14.51 -17.73 8.30
C GLN A 3 13.90 -17.49 6.90
N LEU A 4 12.88 -18.25 6.49
CA LEU A 4 12.19 -18.05 5.21
C LEU A 4 11.38 -16.74 5.19
N LEU A 5 10.70 -16.41 6.29
CA LEU A 5 9.99 -15.14 6.45
C LEU A 5 10.97 -13.95 6.46
N GLY A 6 12.16 -14.11 7.05
CA GLY A 6 13.22 -13.10 7.02
C GLY A 6 13.84 -12.88 5.63
N GLN A 7 14.07 -13.96 4.86
CA GLN A 7 14.59 -13.87 3.49
C GLN A 7 13.57 -13.26 2.52
N PHE A 8 12.30 -13.63 2.62
CA PHE A 8 11.22 -12.97 1.89
C PHE A 8 11.10 -11.50 2.28
N GLY A 9 11.20 -11.17 3.56
CA GLY A 9 11.22 -9.80 4.05
C GLY A 9 12.40 -8.99 3.50
N TYR A 10 13.60 -9.57 3.41
CA TYR A 10 14.77 -8.93 2.83
C TYR A 10 14.61 -8.65 1.34
N LEU A 11 14.17 -9.65 0.56
CA LEU A 11 13.90 -9.49 -0.88
C LEU A 11 12.80 -8.47 -1.16
N PHE A 12 11.72 -8.50 -0.37
CA PHE A 12 10.63 -7.55 -0.49
C PHE A 12 11.10 -6.12 -0.20
N ASN A 13 11.91 -5.94 0.86
CA ASN A 13 12.48 -4.64 1.16
C ASN A 13 13.40 -4.13 0.06
N LEU A 14 14.23 -5.02 -0.51
CA LEU A 14 15.17 -4.67 -1.55
C LEU A 14 14.49 -4.28 -2.87
N ILE A 15 13.43 -5.00 -3.25
CA ILE A 15 12.75 -4.80 -4.54
C ILE A 15 11.67 -3.71 -4.46
N PHE A 16 10.96 -3.58 -3.34
CA PHE A 16 9.80 -2.70 -3.23
C PHE A 16 10.02 -1.57 -2.23
N THR A 17 10.31 -1.87 -0.96
CA THR A 17 10.36 -0.86 0.10
C THR A 17 11.42 0.20 -0.14
N TYR A 18 12.65 -0.22 -0.49
CA TYR A 18 13.77 0.71 -0.66
C TYR A 18 13.60 1.62 -1.87
N PRO A 19 13.25 1.14 -3.08
CA PRO A 19 13.00 2.03 -4.21
C PRO A 19 11.86 3.04 -3.96
N ILE A 20 10.76 2.59 -3.33
CA ILE A 20 9.60 3.45 -3.02
C ILE A 20 10.00 4.55 -2.01
N PHE A 21 10.71 4.18 -0.95
CA PHE A 21 11.18 5.13 0.05
C PHE A 21 12.11 6.18 -0.56
N ASN A 22 13.08 5.77 -1.37
CA ASN A 22 13.99 6.69 -2.05
C ASN A 22 13.26 7.64 -3.00
N LEU A 23 12.30 7.13 -3.77
CA LEU A 23 11.48 7.95 -4.65
C LEU A 23 10.68 8.99 -3.86
N LEU A 24 10.13 8.62 -2.70
CA LEU A 24 9.45 9.56 -1.81
C LEU A 24 10.37 10.69 -1.35
N MET A 25 11.60 10.37 -0.94
CA MET A 25 12.57 11.38 -0.49
C MET A 25 12.97 12.36 -1.59
N VAL A 26 13.10 11.88 -2.84
CA VAL A 26 13.38 12.73 -3.99
C VAL A 26 12.19 13.66 -4.28
N LEU A 27 10.97 13.12 -4.22
CA LEU A 27 9.74 13.90 -4.44
C LEU A 27 9.54 14.96 -3.35
N GLU A 28 9.83 14.63 -2.09
CA GLU A 28 9.78 15.59 -0.98
C GLU A 28 10.76 16.74 -1.20
N ARG A 29 12.00 16.45 -1.63
CA ARG A 29 12.99 17.49 -1.91
C ARG A 29 12.61 18.39 -3.09
N LEU A 30 11.89 17.87 -4.08
CA LEU A 30 11.43 18.64 -5.24
C LEU A 30 10.19 19.49 -4.94
N ILE A 31 9.29 18.99 -4.09
CA ILE A 31 7.98 19.61 -3.82
C ILE A 31 8.04 20.49 -2.56
N GLY A 32 8.91 20.17 -1.60
CA GLY A 32 9.03 20.86 -0.31
C GLY A 32 7.92 20.58 0.69
N ASP A 33 6.98 19.66 0.36
CA ASP A 33 5.87 19.25 1.22
C ASP A 33 5.76 17.72 1.23
N PHE A 34 5.87 17.14 2.44
CA PHE A 34 5.87 15.70 2.64
C PHE A 34 4.53 15.06 2.25
N GLY A 35 3.41 15.74 2.48
CA GLY A 35 2.08 15.26 2.16
C GLY A 35 1.84 15.21 0.64
N LEU A 36 2.23 16.25 -0.08
CA LEU A 36 2.16 16.26 -1.55
C LEU A 36 3.10 15.23 -2.17
N ALA A 37 4.30 15.03 -1.61
CA ALA A 37 5.23 14.01 -2.08
C ALA A 37 4.64 12.59 -2.00
N ILE A 38 3.91 12.27 -0.91
CA ILE A 38 3.19 11.00 -0.78
C ILE A 38 2.11 10.88 -1.85
N ILE A 39 1.30 11.92 -2.07
CA ILE A 39 0.23 11.88 -3.08
C ILE A 39 0.83 11.60 -4.46
N VAL A 40 1.87 12.34 -4.85
CA VAL A 40 2.55 12.14 -6.13
C VAL A 40 3.15 10.75 -6.24
N LEU A 41 3.79 10.24 -5.18
CA LEU A 41 4.32 8.88 -5.14
C LEU A 41 3.19 7.86 -5.39
N THR A 42 2.05 8.01 -4.72
CA THR A 42 0.92 7.09 -4.90
C THR A 42 0.36 7.14 -6.32
N LEU A 43 0.30 8.32 -6.96
CA LEU A 43 -0.12 8.44 -8.36
C LEU A 43 0.86 7.72 -9.30
N ILE A 44 2.16 7.90 -9.12
CA ILE A 44 3.18 7.22 -9.94
C ILE A 44 3.06 5.69 -9.80
N VAL A 45 3.00 5.19 -8.57
CA VAL A 45 2.85 3.74 -8.31
C VAL A 45 1.55 3.22 -8.92
N LYS A 46 0.44 3.95 -8.78
CA LYS A 46 -0.86 3.57 -9.32
C LYS A 46 -0.89 3.59 -10.84
N LEU A 47 -0.14 4.48 -11.50
CA LEU A 47 0.03 4.50 -12.95
C LEU A 47 0.85 3.31 -13.45
N ILE A 48 1.96 2.97 -12.77
CA ILE A 48 2.78 1.80 -13.11
C ILE A 48 1.99 0.50 -12.93
N LEU A 49 1.18 0.42 -11.87
CA LEU A 49 0.36 -0.75 -11.58
C LEU A 49 -0.98 -0.76 -12.34
N LEU A 50 -1.36 0.33 -13.01
CA LEU A 50 -2.60 0.43 -13.77
C LEU A 50 -2.85 -0.75 -14.73
N PRO A 51 -1.90 -1.18 -15.61
CA PRO A 51 -2.14 -2.32 -16.48
C PRO A 51 -2.40 -3.62 -15.70
N LEU A 52 -1.76 -3.78 -14.54
CA LEU A 52 -2.00 -4.92 -13.65
C LEU A 52 -3.38 -4.82 -12.99
N THR A 53 -3.74 -3.63 -12.50
CA THR A 53 -5.05 -3.34 -11.90
C THR A 53 -6.18 -3.56 -12.91
N LEU A 54 -6.03 -3.19 -14.17
CA LEU A 54 -7.02 -3.47 -15.22
C LEU A 54 -7.24 -4.98 -15.43
N LYS A 55 -6.17 -5.78 -15.39
CA LYS A 55 -6.28 -7.25 -15.43
C LYS A 55 -6.99 -7.80 -14.19
N GLN A 56 -6.68 -7.26 -13.01
CA GLN A 56 -7.35 -7.62 -11.76
C GLN A 56 -8.85 -7.28 -11.81
N LEU A 57 -9.22 -6.10 -12.27
CA LEU A 57 -10.62 -5.65 -12.41
C LEU A 57 -11.41 -6.53 -13.38
N LYS A 58 -10.80 -6.96 -14.49
CA LYS A 58 -11.43 -7.92 -15.42
C LYS A 58 -11.72 -9.26 -14.72
N SER A 59 -10.77 -9.76 -13.93
CA SER A 59 -10.96 -10.98 -13.12
C SER A 59 -12.06 -10.80 -12.06
N MET A 60 -12.10 -9.65 -11.37
CA MET A 60 -13.15 -9.35 -10.38
C MET A 60 -14.55 -9.32 -11.00
N LYS A 61 -14.72 -8.70 -12.17
CA LYS A 61 -16.01 -8.69 -12.89
C LYS A 61 -16.45 -10.10 -13.29
N ALA A 62 -15.52 -10.92 -13.73
CA ALA A 62 -15.79 -12.30 -14.12
C ALA A 62 -16.27 -13.13 -12.90
N THR A 63 -15.63 -12.98 -11.74
CA THR A 63 -16.07 -13.58 -10.48
C THR A 63 -17.44 -13.04 -10.03
N GLN A 64 -17.70 -11.74 -10.23
CA GLN A 64 -19.00 -11.13 -9.89
C GLN A 64 -20.15 -11.71 -10.72
N ALA A 65 -19.90 -12.04 -11.99
CA ALA A 65 -20.88 -12.72 -12.86
C ALA A 65 -21.22 -14.15 -12.37
N LEU A 66 -20.33 -14.80 -11.61
CA LEU A 66 -20.55 -16.13 -11.05
C LEU A 66 -21.29 -16.12 -9.69
N GLN A 67 -21.41 -14.96 -9.04
CA GLN A 67 -22.14 -14.81 -7.77
C GLN A 67 -23.55 -15.43 -7.75
N PRO A 68 -24.41 -15.29 -8.79
CA PRO A 68 -25.72 -15.95 -8.81
C PRO A 68 -25.62 -17.48 -8.77
N GLN A 69 -24.67 -18.07 -9.51
CA GLN A 69 -24.46 -19.53 -9.53
C GLN A 69 -23.89 -20.03 -8.19
N ILE A 70 -23.00 -19.25 -7.58
CA ILE A 70 -22.49 -19.51 -6.22
C ILE A 70 -23.64 -19.44 -5.20
N ALA A 71 -24.58 -18.50 -5.36
CA ALA A 71 -25.75 -18.42 -4.50
C ALA A 71 -26.67 -19.65 -4.65
N GLU A 72 -26.79 -20.20 -5.86
CA GLU A 72 -27.53 -21.44 -6.09
C GLU A 72 -26.85 -22.65 -5.43
N ILE A 73 -25.51 -22.75 -5.51
CA ILE A 73 -24.72 -23.78 -4.80
C ILE A 73 -24.96 -23.69 -3.29
N LYS A 74 -24.96 -22.47 -2.72
CA LYS A 74 -25.26 -22.26 -1.29
C LYS A 74 -26.68 -22.69 -0.92
N LYS A 75 -27.66 -22.48 -1.79
CA LYS A 75 -29.04 -22.96 -1.60
C LYS A 75 -29.16 -24.48 -1.69
N LYS A 76 -28.39 -25.12 -2.57
CA LYS A 76 -28.35 -26.60 -2.72
C LYS A 76 -27.67 -27.30 -1.54
N HIS A 77 -26.68 -26.67 -0.91
CA HIS A 77 -25.89 -27.26 0.17
C HIS A 77 -25.87 -26.42 1.46
N PRO A 78 -27.00 -26.02 2.06
CA PRO A 78 -27.05 -24.99 3.11
C PRO A 78 -26.28 -25.35 4.40
N LYS A 79 -26.13 -26.64 4.71
CA LYS A 79 -25.47 -27.13 5.94
C LYS A 79 -24.11 -27.78 5.70
N ASP A 80 -23.68 -27.93 4.45
CA ASP A 80 -22.45 -28.64 4.09
C ASP A 80 -21.44 -27.66 3.48
N GLN A 81 -20.63 -27.06 4.34
CA GLN A 81 -19.59 -26.11 3.91
C GLN A 81 -18.54 -26.75 3.02
N LYS A 82 -18.26 -28.06 3.18
CA LYS A 82 -17.28 -28.76 2.37
C LYS A 82 -17.81 -28.95 0.96
N ALA A 83 -19.05 -29.43 0.81
CA ALA A 83 -19.71 -29.53 -0.49
C ALA A 83 -19.85 -28.16 -1.18
N GLN A 84 -20.15 -27.09 -0.42
CA GLN A 84 -20.17 -25.73 -0.97
C GLN A 84 -18.79 -25.30 -1.51
N MET A 85 -17.71 -25.55 -0.77
CA MET A 85 -16.35 -25.19 -1.22
C MET A 85 -15.95 -25.97 -2.47
N GLU A 86 -16.18 -27.29 -2.50
CA GLU A 86 -15.84 -28.15 -3.63
C GLU A 86 -16.62 -27.77 -4.89
N ALA A 87 -17.94 -27.58 -4.78
CA ALA A 87 -18.78 -27.16 -5.90
C ALA A 87 -18.43 -25.76 -6.42
N THR A 88 -18.13 -24.82 -5.51
CA THR A 88 -17.67 -23.48 -5.89
C THR A 88 -16.31 -23.52 -6.60
N GLN A 89 -15.40 -24.40 -6.17
CA GLN A 89 -14.10 -24.56 -6.82
C GLN A 89 -14.22 -25.23 -8.19
N ALA A 90 -15.11 -26.23 -8.33
CA ALA A 90 -15.41 -26.85 -9.62
C ALA A 90 -15.98 -25.83 -10.61
N LEU A 91 -16.92 -25.00 -10.16
CA LEU A 91 -17.47 -23.89 -10.95
C LEU A 91 -16.37 -22.93 -11.42
N TYR A 92 -15.46 -22.50 -10.53
CA TYR A 92 -14.36 -21.63 -10.95
C TYR A 92 -13.44 -22.27 -11.99
N LYS A 93 -13.18 -23.58 -11.90
CA LYS A 93 -12.38 -24.33 -12.88
C LYS A 93 -13.06 -24.45 -14.23
N GLU A 94 -14.38 -24.69 -14.26
CA GLU A 94 -15.18 -24.81 -15.49
C GLU A 94 -15.13 -23.50 -16.30
N TYR A 95 -15.16 -22.35 -15.63
CA TYR A 95 -15.05 -21.04 -16.27
C TYR A 95 -13.59 -20.55 -16.45
N GLY A 96 -12.60 -21.39 -16.14
CA GLY A 96 -11.17 -21.06 -16.29
C GLY A 96 -10.70 -19.90 -15.41
N MET A 97 -11.36 -19.65 -14.28
CA MET A 97 -11.06 -18.53 -13.39
C MET A 97 -10.26 -18.98 -12.16
N ASN A 98 -9.30 -18.16 -11.73
CA ASN A 98 -8.56 -18.38 -10.49
C ASN A 98 -9.06 -17.40 -9.39
N PRO A 99 -9.74 -17.87 -8.32
CA PRO A 99 -10.35 -17.01 -7.30
C PRO A 99 -9.34 -16.14 -6.53
N LEU A 100 -8.08 -16.57 -6.45
CA LEU A 100 -6.99 -15.82 -5.79
C LEU A 100 -6.42 -14.69 -6.65
N ALA A 101 -6.47 -14.82 -7.98
CA ALA A 101 -5.87 -13.82 -8.87
C ALA A 101 -6.66 -12.51 -8.93
N GLY A 102 -7.95 -12.54 -8.57
CA GLY A 102 -8.84 -11.37 -8.65
C GLY A 102 -9.08 -10.64 -7.33
N SER A 103 -9.01 -11.30 -6.17
CA SER A 103 -9.66 -10.80 -4.95
C SER A 103 -8.73 -10.14 -3.91
N CYS A 104 -7.52 -10.65 -3.69
CA CYS A 104 -6.65 -10.17 -2.60
C CYS A 104 -5.45 -9.33 -3.07
N LEU A 105 -5.15 -9.34 -4.37
CA LEU A 105 -3.97 -8.68 -4.93
C LEU A 105 -3.96 -7.15 -4.79
N PRO A 106 -5.10 -6.42 -4.89
CA PRO A 106 -5.14 -4.97 -4.66
C PRO A 106 -4.78 -4.58 -3.22
N LEU A 107 -5.19 -5.40 -2.24
CA LEU A 107 -4.92 -5.14 -0.84
C LEU A 107 -3.43 -5.30 -0.53
N LEU A 108 -2.79 -6.34 -1.08
CA LEU A 108 -1.35 -6.59 -0.94
C LEU A 108 -0.50 -5.47 -1.53
N ILE A 109 -0.95 -4.87 -2.65
CA ILE A 109 -0.28 -3.72 -3.28
C ILE A 109 -0.34 -2.46 -2.41
N GLN A 110 -1.41 -2.29 -1.62
CA GLN A 110 -1.55 -1.13 -0.73
C GLN A 110 -0.67 -1.23 0.53
N MET A 111 -0.38 -2.45 1.00
CA MET A 111 0.44 -2.68 2.19
C MET A 111 1.79 -1.95 2.17
N PRO A 112 2.61 -1.98 1.10
CA PRO A 112 3.89 -1.27 1.08
C PRO A 112 3.75 0.24 1.28
N VAL A 113 2.71 0.86 0.73
CA VAL A 113 2.46 2.30 0.94
C VAL A 113 2.12 2.58 2.40
N LEU A 114 1.28 1.75 3.02
CA LEU A 114 0.87 1.89 4.41
C LEU A 114 2.04 1.67 5.38
N PHE A 115 2.87 0.65 5.15
CA PHE A 115 4.08 0.41 5.93
C PHE A 115 5.13 1.50 5.75
N GLY A 116 5.32 2.00 4.52
CA GLY A 116 6.23 3.11 4.24
C GLY A 116 5.82 4.39 4.97
N LEU A 117 4.53 4.73 4.94
CA LEU A 117 3.97 5.86 5.68
C LEU A 117 4.14 5.68 7.19
N PHE A 118 3.79 4.51 7.72
CA PHE A 118 3.91 4.21 9.15
C PHE A 118 5.36 4.28 9.63
N TYR A 119 6.31 3.75 8.85
CA TYR A 119 7.73 3.78 9.18
C TYR A 119 8.29 5.20 9.14
N ALA A 120 7.99 5.97 8.08
CA ALA A 120 8.43 7.35 7.96
C ALA A 120 7.88 8.22 9.11
N LEU A 121 6.58 8.08 9.42
CA LEU A 121 5.95 8.81 10.51
C LEU A 121 6.51 8.38 11.87
N SER A 122 6.72 7.08 12.10
CA SER A 122 7.31 6.59 13.35
C SER A 122 8.77 7.01 13.52
N ALA A 123 9.55 7.08 12.44
CA ALA A 123 10.92 7.56 12.47
C ALA A 123 11.00 9.02 12.92
N VAL A 124 10.12 9.88 12.38
CA VAL A 124 10.10 11.31 12.70
C VAL A 124 9.45 11.59 14.06
N LEU A 125 8.35 10.93 14.40
CA LEU A 125 7.59 11.26 15.63
C LEU A 125 8.12 10.58 16.90
N ARG A 126 8.70 9.39 16.79
CA ARG A 126 9.07 8.58 17.97
C ARG A 126 10.58 8.47 18.18
N ASN A 127 11.38 8.46 17.12
CA ASN A 127 12.79 8.08 17.18
C ASN A 127 13.77 9.22 16.88
N ALA A 128 13.34 10.29 16.22
CA ALA A 128 14.22 11.38 15.79
C ALA A 128 13.86 12.69 16.51
N HIS A 129 14.64 13.05 17.53
CA HIS A 129 14.61 14.40 18.10
C HIS A 129 15.54 15.37 17.36
N THR A 130 16.41 14.86 16.48
CA THR A 130 17.35 15.65 15.68
C THR A 130 17.46 15.16 14.23
N VAL A 131 17.82 16.08 13.32
CA VAL A 131 17.99 15.82 11.87
C VAL A 131 19.03 14.73 11.60
N SER A 132 20.01 14.57 12.48
CA SER A 132 21.07 13.56 12.40
C SER A 132 20.52 12.13 12.50
N ASP A 133 19.47 11.90 13.29
CA ASP A 133 18.89 10.55 13.46
C ASP A 133 18.04 10.15 12.25
N ILE A 134 17.39 11.11 11.62
CA ILE A 134 16.69 10.92 10.33
C ILE A 134 17.71 10.53 9.25
N ASN A 135 18.84 11.24 9.18
CA ASN A 135 19.89 11.01 8.18
C ASN A 135 20.54 9.62 8.26
N LYS A 136 20.52 8.97 9.43
CA LYS A 136 21.02 7.58 9.59
C LYS A 136 20.09 6.53 8.99
N LEU A 137 18.80 6.86 8.84
CA LEU A 137 17.79 5.98 8.26
C LEU A 137 17.68 6.13 6.74
N LEU A 138 18.33 7.15 6.17
CA LEU A 138 18.36 7.40 4.74
C LEU A 138 19.39 6.52 4.02
N TYR A 139 19.09 6.21 2.77
CA TYR A 139 20.06 5.58 1.88
C TYR A 139 21.27 6.48 1.62
N PRO A 140 22.46 5.91 1.38
CA PRO A 140 23.69 6.68 1.16
C PRO A 140 23.63 7.63 -0.03
N PHE A 141 22.75 7.36 -1.00
CA PHE A 141 22.55 8.17 -2.20
C PHE A 141 21.46 9.24 -2.05
N ILE A 142 20.73 9.27 -0.93
CA ILE A 142 19.81 10.36 -0.63
C ILE A 142 20.61 11.50 0.00
N PRO A 143 20.48 12.74 -0.52
CA PRO A 143 21.06 13.91 0.12
C PRO A 143 20.59 14.03 1.57
N LYS A 144 21.54 14.12 2.50
CA LYS A 144 21.24 14.29 3.93
C LYS A 144 20.48 15.59 4.16
N PHE A 145 19.46 15.54 4.99
CA PHE A 145 18.76 16.73 5.46
C PHE A 145 19.67 17.57 6.34
N THR A 146 19.59 18.88 6.14
CA THR A 146 20.22 19.89 6.98
C THR A 146 19.24 20.49 7.98
N PHE A 147 17.94 20.36 7.75
CA PHE A 147 16.85 20.84 8.59
C PHE A 147 15.80 19.75 8.83
N PHE A 148 15.00 19.89 9.88
CA PHE A 148 13.95 18.93 10.18
C PHE A 148 12.91 18.97 9.05
N PRO A 149 12.56 17.83 8.44
CA PRO A 149 11.61 17.80 7.34
C PRO A 149 10.25 18.32 7.80
N ASN A 150 9.62 19.15 6.98
CA ASN A 150 8.31 19.70 7.27
C ASN A 150 7.25 18.61 7.11
N ILE A 151 6.81 18.04 8.23
CA ILE A 151 5.76 17.01 8.27
C ILE A 151 4.34 17.58 8.40
N ASN A 152 4.19 18.91 8.34
CA ASN A 152 2.88 19.54 8.40
C ASN A 152 2.12 19.24 7.11
N LEU A 153 0.86 18.84 7.23
CA LEU A 153 -0.01 18.54 6.10
C LEU A 153 -0.64 19.85 5.59
N ASN A 154 0.18 20.85 5.29
CA ASN A 154 -0.27 22.19 4.91
C ASN A 154 -1.04 22.21 3.59
N TRP A 155 -0.90 21.19 2.75
CA TRP A 155 -1.68 21.03 1.52
C TRP A 155 -3.21 20.88 1.75
N PHE A 156 -3.66 20.57 2.98
CA PHE A 156 -5.09 20.63 3.33
C PHE A 156 -5.69 22.05 3.22
N THR A 157 -4.84 23.09 3.17
CA THR A 157 -5.27 24.47 2.93
C THR A 157 -6.02 24.66 1.61
N PHE A 158 -5.84 23.76 0.64
CA PHE A 158 -6.63 23.74 -0.60
C PHE A 158 -8.13 23.46 -0.34
N ILE A 159 -8.46 22.64 0.67
CA ILE A 159 -9.85 22.30 1.03
C ILE A 159 -10.45 23.42 1.89
N SER A 160 -9.68 23.89 2.87
CA SER A 160 -10.07 25.01 3.73
C SER A 160 -8.82 25.74 4.20
N SER A 161 -8.77 27.06 4.01
CA SER A 161 -7.65 27.90 4.42
C SER A 161 -7.38 27.87 5.94
N THR A 162 -8.33 27.38 6.75
CA THR A 162 -8.19 27.22 8.20
C THR A 162 -7.60 25.89 8.63
N TRP A 163 -7.42 24.92 7.73
CA TRP A 163 -6.97 23.57 8.07
C TRP A 163 -5.45 23.46 7.98
N HIS A 164 -4.79 23.50 9.14
CA HIS A 164 -3.35 23.30 9.31
C HIS A 164 -3.14 22.16 10.30
N PHE A 165 -2.74 20.99 9.80
CA PHE A 165 -2.45 19.83 10.63
C PHE A 165 -0.95 19.67 10.80
N SER A 166 -0.44 19.98 11.99
CA SER A 166 0.96 19.77 12.36
C SER A 166 1.12 18.42 13.02
N LEU A 167 1.82 17.50 12.37
CA LEU A 167 2.09 16.19 12.95
C LEU A 167 3.22 16.23 13.99
N GLY A 168 4.00 17.32 14.04
CA GLY A 168 5.22 17.43 14.87
C GLY A 168 5.11 18.32 16.10
N ALA A 169 4.00 19.05 16.26
CA ALA A 169 3.71 19.82 17.46
C ALA A 169 2.52 19.17 18.19
N PRO A 170 2.50 19.14 19.53
CA PRO A 170 1.28 18.77 20.24
C PRO A 170 0.17 19.75 19.85
N ASP A 171 -1.01 19.21 19.52
CA ASP A 171 -2.19 20.03 19.22
C ASP A 171 -2.46 21.00 20.39
N PRO A 172 -2.86 22.26 20.12
CA PRO A 172 -3.17 23.25 21.16
C PRO A 172 -4.33 22.84 22.07
#